data_AF-A0A010YYR9-F1
#
_entry.id   AF-A0A010YYR9-F1
#
_cell.length_a   1.000
_cell.length_b   1.000
_cell.length_c   1.000
_cell.angle_alpha   90.00
_cell.angle_beta   90.00
_cell.angle_gamma   90.00
#
_symmetry.space_group_name_H-M   'P 1'
#
loop_
_entity.id
_entity.type
_entity.pdbx_description
1 polymer ?
#
loop_
_entity_poly.entity_id
_entity_poly.type
_entity_poly.pdbx_seq_one_letter_code
_entity_poly.pdbx_strand_id
1 'polypeptide(L)'
;MADSDVPGSVHDPATELFGRLRDDPSEAFAGPGESVTARLGRRRRRNRLAAVGALVLVMTLVVGYALRGTEQPDALRPVSPATTTSAPAPTDDDGQQNPLSAVDWRNATLDVPGNEDCGGAPELSFTAGLAHADVPDLGSIGYQVFDGLGESGPRYAELTDDGVKEAVLTFRCSVFYPGTDDPAAQFYFVATYESVRGLPALSKTIAELTRSEGPPRVEQSDGRLQIFTVDGTRVANWHTN
;
A
#
# COMPACT_ATOMS: atom_id res chain seq x y z
N MET A 1 -21.57 -66.91 25.23
CA MET A 1 -20.44 -66.82 24.29
C MET A 1 -20.72 -65.62 23.42
N ALA A 2 -20.02 -64.51 23.66
CA ALA A 2 -20.19 -63.26 22.93
C ALA A 2 -18.87 -62.96 22.23
N ASP A 3 -18.88 -63.06 20.91
CA ASP A 3 -17.80 -62.60 20.04
C ASP A 3 -17.74 -61.07 20.12
N SER A 4 -16.56 -60.57 20.45
CA SER A 4 -16.25 -59.15 20.40
C SER A 4 -15.44 -58.89 19.13
N ASP A 5 -16.11 -58.42 18.09
CA ASP A 5 -15.50 -57.86 16.90
C ASP A 5 -14.72 -56.59 17.26
N VAL A 6 -13.41 -56.60 17.05
CA VAL A 6 -12.54 -55.43 17.18
C VAL A 6 -12.48 -54.76 15.80
N PRO A 7 -12.94 -53.52 15.63
CA PRO A 7 -12.93 -52.84 14.33
C PRO A 7 -11.49 -52.53 13.90
N GLY A 8 -11.23 -52.77 12.61
CA GLY A 8 -9.93 -52.69 11.97
C GLY A 8 -9.23 -51.34 12.13
N SER A 9 -7.91 -51.44 12.27
CA SER A 9 -6.97 -50.33 12.30
C SER A 9 -7.15 -49.45 11.06
N VAL A 10 -7.60 -48.22 11.27
CA VAL A 10 -7.62 -47.18 10.24
C VAL A 10 -6.18 -46.87 9.88
N HIS A 11 -5.81 -47.18 8.64
CA HIS A 11 -4.48 -46.92 8.11
C HIS A 11 -4.37 -45.41 7.86
N ASP A 12 -3.64 -44.69 8.71
CA ASP A 12 -3.44 -43.24 8.59
C ASP A 12 -2.20 -42.95 7.72
N PRO A 13 -2.39 -42.49 6.47
CA PRO A 13 -1.28 -42.22 5.54
C PRO A 13 -0.36 -41.10 6.02
N ALA A 14 -0.81 -40.23 6.94
CA ALA A 14 0.05 -39.20 7.50
C ALA A 14 1.16 -39.81 8.36
N THR A 15 0.85 -40.87 9.11
CA THR A 15 1.82 -41.52 10.01
C THR A 15 2.95 -42.20 9.22
N GLU A 16 2.65 -42.75 8.04
CA GLU A 16 3.65 -43.36 7.16
C GLU A 16 4.60 -42.31 6.56
N LEU A 17 4.08 -41.12 6.24
CA LEU A 17 4.86 -40.04 5.65
C LEU A 17 5.82 -39.41 6.67
N PHE A 18 5.39 -39.27 7.93
CA PHE A 18 6.27 -38.84 9.02
C PHE A 18 7.31 -39.89 9.41
N GLY A 19 7.00 -41.19 9.26
CA GLY A 19 7.97 -42.27 9.42
C GLY A 19 9.12 -42.14 8.42
N ARG A 20 8.81 -41.92 7.14
CA ARG A 20 9.82 -41.78 6.07
C ARG A 20 10.70 -40.54 6.23
N LEU A 21 10.17 -39.41 6.71
CA LEU A 21 10.99 -38.21 6.97
C LEU A 21 11.93 -38.40 8.17
N ARG A 22 11.57 -39.25 9.13
CA ARG A 22 12.39 -39.50 10.32
C ARG A 22 13.53 -40.48 10.03
N ASP A 23 13.30 -41.41 9.12
CA ASP A 23 14.27 -42.44 8.74
C ASP A 23 15.19 -42.02 7.57
N ASP A 24 15.02 -40.83 7.00
CA ASP A 24 15.94 -40.26 6.03
C ASP A 24 17.11 -39.57 6.77
N PRO A 25 18.29 -40.22 6.90
CA PRO A 25 19.44 -39.62 7.54
C PRO A 25 20.08 -38.70 6.52
N SER A 26 19.43 -37.57 6.26
CA SER A 26 19.97 -36.50 5.44
C SER A 26 21.40 -36.21 5.91
N GLU A 27 22.29 -36.24 4.93
CA GLU A 27 23.73 -36.15 5.03
C GLU A 27 24.18 -35.25 6.17
N ALA A 28 25.04 -35.79 7.05
CA ALA A 28 25.72 -34.99 8.06
C ALA A 28 26.30 -33.74 7.39
N PHE A 29 25.71 -32.58 7.67
CA PHE A 29 26.10 -31.29 7.11
C PHE A 29 27.61 -31.10 7.28
N ALA A 30 28.37 -31.40 6.23
CA ALA A 30 29.77 -31.09 6.16
C ALA A 30 29.85 -29.56 6.10
N GLY A 31 30.22 -28.94 7.22
CA GLY A 31 30.39 -27.49 7.30
C GLY A 31 31.25 -26.97 6.15
N PRO A 32 31.06 -25.70 5.73
CA PRO A 32 31.74 -25.15 4.57
C PRO A 32 33.25 -25.33 4.70
N GLY A 33 33.85 -26.10 3.78
CA GLY A 33 35.27 -26.45 3.82
C GLY A 33 36.18 -25.22 3.90
N GLU A 34 37.40 -25.40 4.43
CA GLU A 34 38.38 -24.33 4.70
C GLU A 34 38.66 -23.39 3.51
N SER A 35 38.44 -23.87 2.27
CA SER A 35 38.59 -23.07 1.05
C SER A 35 37.51 -22.00 0.86
N VAL A 36 36.31 -22.18 1.44
CA VAL A 36 35.17 -21.26 1.35
C VAL A 36 35.28 -20.12 2.37
N THR A 37 35.76 -20.41 3.59
CA THR A 37 35.94 -19.42 4.66
C THR A 37 37.05 -18.40 4.33
N ALA A 38 38.14 -18.85 3.69
CA ALA A 38 39.23 -17.98 3.24
C ALA A 38 38.80 -16.96 2.16
N ARG A 39 37.90 -17.36 1.24
CA ARG A 39 37.37 -16.48 0.18
C ARG A 39 36.43 -15.41 0.73
N LEU A 40 35.64 -15.73 1.75
CA LEU A 40 34.75 -14.79 2.44
C LEU A 40 35.52 -13.72 3.24
N GLY A 41 36.66 -14.09 3.86
CA GLY A 41 37.50 -13.16 4.61
C GLY A 41 38.11 -12.02 3.76
N ARG A 42 38.51 -12.30 2.51
CA ARG A 42 39.04 -11.28 1.59
C ARG A 42 37.96 -10.30 1.09
N ARG A 43 36.72 -10.76 0.87
CA ARG A 43 35.60 -9.88 0.47
C ARG A 43 35.23 -8.89 1.58
N ARG A 44 35.20 -9.32 2.84
CA ARG A 44 34.90 -8.43 3.99
C ARG A 44 35.87 -7.26 4.11
N ARG A 45 37.17 -7.44 3.82
CA ARG A 45 38.15 -6.34 3.90
C ARG A 45 37.94 -5.28 2.81
N ARG A 46 37.55 -5.68 1.59
CA ARG A 46 37.24 -4.73 0.51
C ARG A 46 35.94 -3.97 0.76
N ASN A 47 34.91 -4.64 1.29
CA ASN A 47 33.63 -4.00 1.58
C ASN A 47 33.72 -2.98 2.73
N ARG A 48 34.61 -3.21 3.71
CA ARG A 48 34.86 -2.23 4.79
C ARG A 48 35.50 -0.93 4.28
N LEU A 49 36.39 -1.00 3.28
CA LEU A 49 36.99 0.19 2.69
C LEU A 49 35.98 0.97 1.82
N ALA A 50 35.10 0.25 1.10
CA ALA A 50 34.04 0.88 0.31
C ALA A 50 33.01 1.62 1.20
N ALA A 51 32.63 1.04 2.34
CA ALA A 51 31.69 1.65 3.28
C ALA A 51 32.20 2.97 3.88
N VAL A 52 33.50 3.05 4.21
CA VAL A 52 34.11 4.29 4.72
C VAL A 52 34.14 5.38 3.64
N GLY A 53 34.42 5.02 2.39
CA GLY A 53 34.41 5.97 1.27
C GLY A 53 33.02 6.57 1.01
N ALA A 54 31.97 5.75 1.05
CA ALA A 54 30.59 6.21 0.86
C ALA A 54 30.15 7.21 1.94
N LEU A 55 30.55 6.98 3.20
CA LEU A 55 30.17 7.82 4.33
C LEU A 55 30.85 9.21 4.26
N VAL A 56 32.11 9.27 3.82
CA VAL A 56 32.81 10.53 3.56
C VAL A 56 32.12 11.32 2.44
N LEU A 57 31.70 10.65 1.37
CA LEU A 57 31.05 11.29 0.22
C LEU A 57 29.70 11.93 0.59
N VAL A 58 28.88 11.24 1.39
CA VAL A 58 27.59 11.76 1.90
C VAL A 58 27.83 12.96 2.83
N MET A 59 28.81 12.88 3.74
CA MET A 59 29.17 14.01 4.60
C MET A 59 29.59 15.25 3.79
N THR A 60 30.40 15.09 2.74
CA THR A 60 30.76 16.21 1.86
C THR A 60 29.59 16.79 1.08
N LEU A 61 28.61 15.96 0.67
CA LEU A 61 27.40 16.43 0.00
C LEU A 61 26.50 17.24 0.94
N VAL A 62 26.31 16.76 2.18
CA VAL A 62 25.48 17.47 3.18
C VAL A 62 26.10 18.81 3.58
N VAL A 63 27.41 18.86 3.82
CA VAL A 63 28.12 20.12 4.14
C VAL A 63 28.12 21.07 2.93
N GLY A 64 28.28 20.55 1.71
CA GLY A 64 28.19 21.34 0.49
C GLY A 64 26.79 21.94 0.27
N TYR A 65 25.73 21.22 0.64
CA TYR A 65 24.36 21.71 0.55
C TYR A 65 24.05 22.76 1.63
N ALA A 66 24.54 22.56 2.86
CA ALA A 66 24.35 23.51 3.95
C ALA A 66 25.07 24.86 3.74
N LEU A 67 26.16 24.88 2.96
CA LEU A 67 26.91 26.11 2.65
C LEU A 67 26.43 26.84 1.39
N ARG A 68 25.57 26.21 0.57
CA ARG A 68 24.97 26.85 -0.61
C ARG A 68 23.66 27.55 -0.24
N GLY A 69 23.81 28.78 0.23
CA GLY A 69 22.88 29.86 -0.13
C GLY A 69 21.59 29.96 0.68
N THR A 70 21.62 30.79 1.71
CA THR A 70 20.48 31.63 2.10
C THR A 70 20.31 32.76 1.08
N GLU A 71 19.97 32.44 -0.16
CA GLU A 71 19.40 33.43 -1.08
C GLU A 71 17.90 33.41 -0.83
N GLN A 72 17.38 34.49 -0.23
CA GLN A 72 15.95 34.69 -0.08
C GLN A 72 15.34 34.70 -1.48
N PRO A 73 14.45 33.76 -1.84
CA PRO A 73 13.73 33.86 -3.09
C PRO A 73 12.90 35.15 -3.04
N ASP A 74 13.05 35.98 -4.07
CA ASP A 74 12.20 37.14 -4.29
C ASP A 74 10.75 36.74 -4.07
N ALA A 75 10.11 37.36 -3.09
CA ALA A 75 8.74 37.06 -2.70
C ALA A 75 7.82 37.30 -3.90
N LEU A 76 7.33 36.21 -4.50
CA LEU A 76 6.27 36.24 -5.49
C LEU A 76 5.03 36.88 -4.82
N ARG A 77 4.66 38.07 -5.28
CA ARG A 77 3.43 38.72 -4.83
C ARG A 77 2.24 37.86 -5.27
N PRO A 78 1.27 37.58 -4.37
CA PRO A 78 0.06 36.86 -4.75
C PRO A 78 -0.69 37.67 -5.82
N VAL A 79 -0.89 37.07 -6.99
CA VAL A 79 -1.87 37.56 -7.96
C VAL A 79 -3.24 37.18 -7.40
N SER A 80 -4.06 38.17 -7.08
CA SER A 80 -5.44 37.95 -6.66
C SER A 80 -6.16 37.11 -7.73
N PRO A 81 -6.75 35.95 -7.39
CA PRO A 81 -7.57 35.22 -8.33
C PRO A 81 -8.76 36.11 -8.74
N ALA A 82 -9.05 36.12 -10.05
CA ALA A 82 -10.27 36.73 -10.55
C ALA A 82 -11.47 36.05 -9.87
N THR A 83 -12.33 36.87 -9.26
CA THR A 83 -13.57 36.43 -8.64
C THR A 83 -14.50 35.86 -9.71
N THR A 84 -14.37 34.58 -10.02
CA THR A 84 -15.46 33.84 -10.67
C THR A 84 -16.55 33.66 -9.63
N THR A 85 -17.64 34.39 -9.82
CA THR A 85 -18.91 34.25 -9.12
C THR A 85 -19.41 32.81 -9.27
N SER A 86 -19.08 31.96 -8.31
CA SER A 86 -19.74 30.67 -8.13
C SER A 86 -21.20 30.93 -7.75
N ALA A 87 -22.11 30.34 -8.50
CA ALA A 87 -23.52 30.31 -8.15
C ALA A 87 -23.71 29.68 -6.76
N PRO A 88 -24.63 30.17 -5.92
CA PRO A 88 -24.88 29.57 -4.62
C PRO A 88 -25.45 28.16 -4.82
N ALA A 89 -24.71 27.17 -4.34
CA ALA A 89 -25.18 25.81 -4.20
C ALA A 89 -26.32 25.78 -3.15
N PRO A 90 -27.32 24.89 -3.29
CA PRO A 90 -28.39 24.75 -2.31
C PRO A 90 -27.77 24.39 -0.95
N THR A 91 -28.02 25.22 0.04
CA THR A 91 -27.83 24.92 1.46
C THR A 91 -28.81 23.83 1.84
N ASP A 92 -28.32 22.59 1.91
CA ASP A 92 -29.00 21.54 2.68
C ASP A 92 -28.74 21.79 4.17
N ASP A 93 -29.81 22.12 4.86
CA ASP A 93 -29.92 22.32 6.30
C ASP A 93 -29.75 20.97 7.03
N ASP A 94 -28.51 20.65 7.39
CA ASP A 94 -28.07 19.94 8.63
C ASP A 94 -26.52 19.93 8.68
N GLY A 95 -25.92 21.05 8.24
CA GLY A 95 -24.67 21.13 7.49
C GLY A 95 -23.35 21.05 8.25
N GLN A 96 -23.07 19.91 8.90
CA GLN A 96 -21.68 19.58 9.23
C GLN A 96 -20.98 19.09 7.95
N GLN A 97 -20.47 20.05 7.15
CA GLN A 97 -19.68 19.75 5.96
C GLN A 97 -18.53 18.82 6.34
N ASN A 98 -18.48 17.64 5.73
CA ASN A 98 -17.34 16.73 5.91
C ASN A 98 -16.08 17.47 5.45
N PRO A 99 -15.09 17.74 6.32
CA PRO A 99 -13.89 18.48 5.95
C PRO A 99 -13.13 17.82 4.79
N LEU A 100 -13.25 16.51 4.62
CA LEU A 100 -12.63 15.77 3.52
C LEU A 100 -13.30 16.01 2.16
N SER A 101 -14.53 16.52 2.13
CA SER A 101 -15.24 16.83 0.87
C SER A 101 -14.58 17.94 0.04
N ALA A 102 -13.74 18.77 0.68
CA ALA A 102 -12.98 19.82 0.01
C ALA A 102 -11.62 19.35 -0.54
N VAL A 103 -11.21 18.10 -0.26
CA VAL A 103 -9.92 17.57 -0.71
C VAL A 103 -9.99 17.24 -2.19
N ASP A 104 -9.05 17.81 -2.96
CA ASP A 104 -8.83 17.40 -4.35
C ASP A 104 -7.98 16.12 -4.38
N TRP A 105 -8.64 14.98 -4.19
CA TRP A 105 -8.00 13.68 -4.07
C TRP A 105 -7.09 13.31 -5.24
N ARG A 106 -7.38 13.81 -6.45
CA ARG A 106 -6.58 13.55 -7.65
C ARG A 106 -5.26 14.32 -7.66
N ASN A 107 -5.16 15.38 -6.87
CA ASN A 107 -3.94 16.19 -6.75
C ASN A 107 -3.42 16.25 -5.30
N ALA A 108 -3.93 15.38 -4.42
CA ALA A 108 -3.56 15.33 -3.02
C ALA A 108 -2.24 14.59 -2.81
N THR A 109 -1.60 14.87 -1.68
CA THR A 109 -0.53 14.02 -1.14
C THR A 109 -1.14 13.12 -0.09
N LEU A 110 -0.99 11.81 -0.25
CA LEU A 110 -1.68 10.79 0.55
C LEU A 110 -0.71 9.72 1.03
N ASP A 111 -0.93 9.25 2.24
CA ASP A 111 -0.29 8.04 2.74
C ASP A 111 -0.99 6.82 2.14
N VAL A 112 -0.33 6.16 1.19
CA VAL A 112 -0.92 5.04 0.47
C VAL A 112 -0.50 3.74 1.14
N PRO A 113 -1.45 2.85 1.48
CA PRO A 113 -1.09 1.60 2.12
C PRO A 113 -0.21 0.76 1.20
N GLY A 114 0.91 0.30 1.75
CA GLY A 114 1.78 -0.67 1.11
C GLY A 114 1.26 -2.08 1.28
N ASN A 115 1.52 -2.92 0.27
CA ASN A 115 1.57 -4.36 0.44
C ASN A 115 2.94 -4.90 0.02
N GLU A 116 3.14 -6.21 0.14
CA GLU A 116 4.39 -6.86 -0.24
C GLU A 116 4.72 -6.72 -1.74
N ASP A 117 3.70 -6.62 -2.59
CA ASP A 117 3.87 -6.58 -4.05
C ASP A 117 4.01 -5.18 -4.65
N CYS A 118 3.49 -4.15 -3.98
CA CYS A 118 3.50 -2.76 -4.43
C CYS A 118 4.52 -1.90 -3.70
N GLY A 119 5.24 -2.48 -2.73
CA GLY A 119 6.09 -1.71 -1.84
C GLY A 119 5.28 -0.73 -0.98
N GLY A 120 5.69 -0.55 0.28
CA GLY A 120 5.16 0.55 1.08
C GLY A 120 5.75 1.88 0.61
N ALA A 121 4.92 2.76 0.06
CA ALA A 121 5.25 4.16 -0.11
C ALA A 121 4.50 4.97 0.96
N PRO A 122 5.19 5.47 2.00
CA PRO A 122 4.52 6.09 3.14
C PRO A 122 3.76 7.35 2.75
N GLU A 123 4.15 8.05 1.69
CA GLU A 123 3.53 9.30 1.23
C GLU A 123 3.71 9.45 -0.28
N LEU A 124 2.62 9.67 -1.02
CA LEU A 124 2.60 9.84 -2.48
C LEU A 124 1.88 11.11 -2.87
N SER A 125 2.53 11.96 -3.67
CA SER A 125 1.90 13.12 -4.29
C SER A 125 1.26 12.72 -5.63
N PHE A 126 -0.07 12.81 -5.69
CA PHE A 126 -0.82 12.54 -6.90
C PHE A 126 -0.89 13.77 -7.80
N THR A 127 -0.92 13.55 -9.10
CA THR A 127 -1.22 14.57 -10.12
C THR A 127 -2.20 13.97 -11.12
N ALA A 128 -3.36 14.59 -11.27
CA ALA A 128 -4.47 14.07 -12.08
C ALA A 128 -4.88 12.62 -11.76
N GLY A 129 -4.68 12.20 -10.51
CA GLY A 129 -5.01 10.88 -9.99
C GLY A 129 -3.91 9.84 -10.15
N LEU A 130 -2.71 10.22 -10.61
CA LEU A 130 -1.57 9.34 -10.81
C LEU A 130 -0.38 9.75 -9.93
N ALA A 131 0.33 8.78 -9.38
CA ALA A 131 1.59 8.95 -8.67
C ALA A 131 2.57 7.83 -9.04
N HIS A 132 3.86 8.05 -8.84
CA HIS A 132 4.90 7.06 -9.07
C HIS A 132 5.83 6.98 -7.88
N ALA A 133 6.30 5.77 -7.56
CA ALA A 133 7.35 5.54 -6.58
C ALA A 133 8.40 4.59 -7.14
N ASP A 134 9.66 4.89 -6.85
CA ASP A 134 10.75 3.96 -7.09
C ASP A 134 10.96 3.12 -5.83
N VAL A 135 10.66 1.82 -5.92
CA VAL A 135 10.82 0.89 -4.81
C VAL A 135 12.06 0.02 -5.05
N PRO A 136 13.00 -0.04 -4.09
CA PRO A 136 14.13 -0.96 -4.18
C PRO A 136 13.62 -2.39 -4.45
N ASP A 137 14.27 -3.08 -5.37
CA ASP A 137 13.97 -4.47 -5.80
C ASP A 137 12.72 -4.66 -6.69
N LEU A 138 11.71 -3.78 -6.61
CA LEU A 138 10.50 -3.87 -7.44
C LEU A 138 10.51 -2.95 -8.67
N GLY A 139 11.37 -1.93 -8.69
CA GLY A 139 11.46 -0.97 -9.79
C GLY A 139 10.47 0.17 -9.66
N SER A 140 9.99 0.68 -10.80
CA SER A 140 9.03 1.78 -10.83
C SER A 140 7.61 1.23 -10.61
N ILE A 141 6.91 1.79 -9.63
CA ILE A 141 5.54 1.43 -9.30
C ILE A 141 4.67 2.63 -9.57
N GLY A 142 3.62 2.44 -10.37
CA GLY A 142 2.60 3.44 -10.63
C GLY A 142 1.41 3.23 -9.71
N TYR A 143 0.93 4.30 -9.11
CA TYR A 143 -0.28 4.33 -8.32
C TYR A 143 -1.32 5.19 -9.02
N GLN A 144 -2.55 4.73 -8.99
CA GLN A 144 -3.71 5.50 -9.42
C GLN A 144 -4.72 5.53 -8.29
N VAL A 145 -5.14 6.73 -7.90
CA VAL A 145 -6.30 6.90 -7.03
C VAL A 145 -7.53 6.99 -7.91
N PHE A 146 -8.52 6.16 -7.63
CA PHE A 146 -9.85 6.33 -8.15
C PHE A 146 -10.67 7.05 -7.11
N ASP A 147 -11.21 8.18 -7.53
CA ASP A 147 -12.36 8.80 -6.90
C ASP A 147 -13.60 7.94 -7.22
N GLY A 148 -13.66 6.71 -6.71
CA GLY A 148 -14.84 5.83 -6.81
C GLY A 148 -14.83 4.83 -7.98
N LEU A 149 -15.95 4.12 -8.16
CA LEU A 149 -16.11 3.06 -9.17
C LEU A 149 -16.13 3.60 -10.60
N GLY A 150 -14.95 3.92 -11.12
CA GLY A 150 -14.76 4.27 -12.52
C GLY A 150 -15.17 5.69 -12.91
N GLU A 151 -15.85 6.48 -12.05
CA GLU A 151 -16.29 7.85 -12.41
C GLU A 151 -16.91 8.71 -11.26
N SER A 152 -16.99 8.25 -10.01
CA SER A 152 -17.94 8.83 -9.04
C SER A 152 -17.40 9.07 -7.63
N GLY A 153 -16.50 10.04 -7.50
CA GLY A 153 -15.98 10.58 -6.24
C GLY A 153 -15.40 9.61 -5.19
N PRO A 154 -14.63 10.11 -4.21
CA PRO A 154 -14.55 9.45 -2.91
C PRO A 154 -15.95 9.14 -2.36
N ARG A 155 -16.12 8.01 -1.66
CA ARG A 155 -17.34 7.74 -0.89
C ARG A 155 -17.15 8.22 0.54
N TYR A 156 -18.19 8.78 1.14
CA TYR A 156 -18.15 9.24 2.53
C TYR A 156 -19.15 8.46 3.36
N ALA A 157 -18.67 7.86 4.45
CA ALA A 157 -19.45 7.04 5.34
C ALA A 157 -18.92 7.23 6.76
N GLU A 158 -19.78 7.10 7.78
CA GLU A 158 -19.35 7.03 9.17
C GLU A 158 -19.00 5.58 9.51
N LEU A 159 -17.71 5.29 9.70
CA LEU A 159 -17.15 3.95 9.87
C LEU A 159 -16.65 3.70 11.29
N THR A 160 -16.34 4.76 12.05
CA THR A 160 -15.83 4.69 13.43
C THR A 160 -16.84 5.06 14.52
N ASP A 161 -18.08 5.41 14.16
CA ASP A 161 -19.17 5.77 15.10
C ASP A 161 -18.83 7.01 15.97
N ASP A 162 -18.04 7.95 15.42
CA ASP A 162 -17.62 9.19 16.07
C ASP A 162 -18.40 10.43 15.58
N GLY A 163 -19.41 10.24 14.73
CA GLY A 163 -20.18 11.29 14.07
C GLY A 163 -19.45 11.98 12.91
N VAL A 164 -18.24 11.54 12.55
CA VAL A 164 -17.43 12.11 11.46
C VAL A 164 -17.33 11.10 10.33
N LYS A 165 -17.70 11.53 9.12
CA LYS A 165 -17.62 10.67 7.94
C LYS A 165 -16.18 10.57 7.44
N GLU A 166 -15.66 9.36 7.28
CA GLU A 166 -14.40 9.05 6.63
C GLU A 166 -14.57 8.98 5.11
N ALA A 167 -13.50 9.27 4.37
CA ALA A 167 -13.43 9.08 2.93
C ALA A 167 -12.95 7.66 2.61
N VAL A 168 -13.63 6.99 1.70
CA VAL A 168 -13.26 5.66 1.20
C VAL A 168 -12.79 5.80 -0.23
N LEU A 169 -11.53 5.42 -0.46
CA LEU A 169 -10.83 5.52 -1.73
C LEU A 169 -10.41 4.14 -2.22
N THR A 170 -10.50 3.95 -3.53
CA THR A 170 -9.96 2.78 -4.21
C THR A 170 -8.69 3.19 -4.92
N PHE A 171 -7.65 2.38 -4.81
CA PHE A 171 -6.39 2.59 -5.51
C PHE A 171 -6.11 1.41 -6.43
N ARG A 172 -5.37 1.67 -7.50
CA ARG A 172 -4.66 0.66 -8.28
C ARG A 172 -3.17 0.91 -8.17
N CYS A 173 -2.44 -0.12 -7.83
CA CYS A 173 -1.01 -0.19 -7.98
C CYS A 173 -0.67 -1.00 -9.23
N SER A 174 0.35 -0.58 -9.97
CA SER A 174 0.85 -1.21 -11.18
C SER A 174 2.38 -1.32 -11.08
N VAL A 175 2.89 -2.55 -11.16
CA VAL A 175 4.34 -2.82 -11.08
C VAL A 175 4.91 -2.89 -12.49
N PHE A 176 5.92 -2.06 -12.79
CA PHE A 176 6.57 -2.01 -14.09
C PHE A 176 7.98 -2.61 -14.01
N TYR A 177 8.24 -3.67 -14.77
CA TYR A 177 9.60 -4.18 -14.88
C TYR A 177 10.46 -3.28 -15.77
N PRO A 178 11.78 -3.18 -15.51
CA PRO A 178 12.67 -2.39 -16.35
C PRO A 178 12.59 -2.80 -17.83
N GLY A 179 12.27 -1.82 -18.69
CA GLY A 179 12.20 -2.02 -20.14
C GLY A 179 10.85 -2.50 -20.68
N THR A 180 9.78 -2.50 -19.87
CA THR A 180 8.41 -2.77 -20.32
C THR A 180 7.50 -1.59 -20.00
N ASP A 181 6.72 -1.15 -21.00
CA ASP A 181 5.68 -0.13 -20.80
C ASP A 181 4.38 -0.73 -20.25
N ASP A 182 4.22 -2.05 -20.34
CA ASP A 182 3.08 -2.78 -19.81
C ASP A 182 3.29 -3.16 -18.34
N PRO A 183 2.27 -2.99 -17.47
CA PRO A 183 2.37 -3.38 -16.07
C PRO A 183 2.42 -4.91 -15.96
N ALA A 184 3.43 -5.42 -15.27
CA ALA A 184 3.61 -6.85 -15.05
C ALA A 184 2.57 -7.44 -14.09
N ALA A 185 2.11 -6.62 -13.14
CA ALA A 185 1.07 -6.95 -12.20
C ALA A 185 0.27 -5.70 -11.84
N GLN A 186 -1.01 -5.90 -11.52
CA GLN A 186 -1.90 -4.87 -11.01
C GLN A 186 -2.56 -5.36 -9.74
N PHE A 187 -2.66 -4.47 -8.76
CA PHE A 187 -3.26 -4.72 -7.46
C PHE A 187 -4.25 -3.62 -7.17
N TYR A 188 -5.36 -3.98 -6.52
CA TYR A 188 -6.34 -3.01 -6.08
C TYR A 188 -6.46 -3.07 -4.57
N PHE A 189 -6.62 -1.91 -3.95
CA PHE A 189 -6.87 -1.83 -2.52
C PHE A 189 -7.84 -0.71 -2.20
N VAL A 190 -8.58 -0.91 -1.12
CA VAL A 190 -9.51 0.09 -0.60
C VAL A 190 -9.01 0.57 0.75
N ALA A 191 -8.96 1.88 0.92
CA ALA A 191 -8.47 2.52 2.14
C ALA A 191 -9.45 3.59 2.62
N THR A 192 -9.47 3.80 3.93
CA THR A 192 -10.25 4.84 4.59
C THR A 192 -9.33 5.96 5.06
N TYR A 193 -9.79 7.19 4.90
CA TYR A 193 -9.11 8.40 5.32
C TYR A 193 -9.99 9.20 6.26
N GLU A 194 -9.41 9.67 7.34
CA GLU A 194 -10.04 10.56 8.31
C GLU A 194 -9.46 11.98 8.18
N SER A 195 -10.13 12.97 8.77
CA SER A 195 -9.61 14.33 8.81
C SER A 195 -8.82 14.58 10.08
N VAL A 196 -7.50 14.68 9.96
CA VAL A 196 -6.62 15.09 11.05
C VAL A 196 -6.19 16.53 10.80
N ARG A 197 -6.72 17.46 11.60
CA ARG A 197 -6.45 18.91 11.46
C ARG A 197 -6.78 19.47 10.07
N GLY A 198 -7.83 18.93 9.44
CA GLY A 198 -8.26 19.35 8.10
C GLY A 198 -7.48 18.73 6.94
N LEU A 199 -6.52 17.85 7.23
CA LEU A 199 -5.79 17.09 6.21
C LEU A 199 -6.23 15.63 6.19
N PRO A 200 -6.24 14.98 5.01
CA PRO A 200 -6.52 13.55 4.92
C PRO A 200 -5.38 12.76 5.57
N ALA A 201 -5.72 11.85 6.47
CA ALA A 201 -4.78 10.90 7.07
C ALA A 201 -5.30 9.47 6.85
N LEU A 202 -4.41 8.55 6.50
CA LEU A 202 -4.77 7.14 6.35
C LEU A 202 -5.22 6.58 7.71
N SER A 203 -6.47 6.16 7.79
CA SER A 203 -7.05 5.58 9.01
C SER A 203 -6.93 4.06 8.99
N LYS A 204 -7.37 3.41 7.89
CA LYS A 204 -7.35 1.95 7.77
C LYS A 204 -7.24 1.46 6.32
N THR A 205 -6.56 0.32 6.14
CA THR A 205 -6.62 -0.48 4.91
C THR A 205 -7.67 -1.57 5.07
N ILE A 206 -8.62 -1.64 4.14
CA ILE A 206 -9.77 -2.54 4.26
C ILE A 206 -9.47 -3.88 3.61
N ALA A 207 -9.06 -3.84 2.35
CA ALA A 207 -8.96 -5.01 1.51
C ALA A 207 -7.76 -4.83 0.60
N GLU A 208 -6.91 -5.84 0.62
CA GLU A 208 -5.87 -6.05 -0.37
C GLU A 208 -6.41 -7.08 -1.37
N LEU A 209 -6.76 -6.61 -2.56
CA LEU A 209 -7.32 -7.45 -3.59
C LEU A 209 -6.19 -7.83 -4.52
N THR A 210 -5.65 -9.01 -4.23
CA THR A 210 -4.54 -9.59 -4.99
C THR A 210 -4.99 -9.91 -6.40
N ARG A 211 -4.23 -9.41 -7.39
CA ARG A 211 -4.27 -9.79 -8.81
C ARG A 211 -5.68 -10.01 -9.37
N SER A 212 -6.61 -9.10 -9.13
CA SER A 212 -7.98 -9.22 -9.65
C SER A 212 -8.05 -8.80 -11.12
N GLU A 213 -8.98 -9.40 -11.87
CA GLU A 213 -9.31 -9.08 -13.27
C GLU A 213 -9.93 -7.68 -13.46
N GLY A 214 -9.90 -6.82 -12.43
CA GLY A 214 -10.53 -5.50 -12.42
C GLY A 214 -10.65 -4.87 -11.02
N PRO A 215 -11.11 -3.61 -10.92
CA PRO A 215 -11.30 -2.93 -9.64
C PRO A 215 -12.40 -3.57 -8.79
N PRO A 216 -12.32 -3.51 -7.45
CA PRO A 216 -13.46 -3.88 -6.60
C PRO A 216 -14.68 -3.03 -6.91
N ARG A 217 -15.85 -3.60 -6.65
CA ARG A 217 -17.13 -2.87 -6.64
C ARG A 217 -17.44 -2.37 -5.24
N VAL A 218 -17.62 -1.06 -5.09
CA VAL A 218 -17.99 -0.37 -3.85
C VAL A 218 -19.42 0.13 -4.00
N GLU A 219 -20.36 -0.50 -3.30
CA GLU A 219 -21.78 -0.16 -3.36
C GLU A 219 -22.21 0.49 -2.04
N GLN A 220 -23.02 1.55 -2.13
CA GLN A 220 -23.68 2.13 -0.96
C GLN A 220 -25.19 1.97 -1.15
N SER A 221 -25.83 1.15 -0.32
CA SER A 221 -27.27 0.86 -0.37
C SER A 221 -27.81 0.62 1.03
N ASP A 222 -29.06 1.04 1.28
CA ASP A 222 -29.80 0.80 2.53
C ASP A 222 -29.01 1.16 3.81
N GLY A 223 -28.31 2.31 3.80
CA GLY A 223 -27.49 2.75 4.93
C GLY A 223 -26.31 1.80 5.19
N ARG A 224 -25.78 1.16 4.14
CA ARG A 224 -24.59 0.31 4.22
C ARG A 224 -23.62 0.60 3.09
N LEU A 225 -22.34 0.53 3.40
CA LEU A 225 -21.24 0.54 2.44
C LEU A 225 -20.72 -0.88 2.31
N GLN A 226 -20.67 -1.39 1.09
CA GLN A 226 -20.27 -2.77 0.79
C GLN A 226 -19.17 -2.76 -0.25
N ILE A 227 -18.18 -3.62 -0.08
CA ILE A 227 -17.10 -3.80 -1.05
C ILE A 227 -17.12 -5.25 -1.51
N PHE A 228 -17.10 -5.43 -2.81
CA PHE A 228 -17.09 -6.69 -3.50
C PHE A 228 -15.86 -6.80 -4.38
N THR A 229 -15.29 -7.99 -4.45
CA THR A 229 -14.35 -8.39 -5.50
C THR A 229 -15.04 -8.43 -6.87
N VAL A 230 -14.26 -8.64 -7.93
CA VAL A 230 -14.77 -8.72 -9.32
C VAL A 230 -15.73 -9.89 -9.53
N ASP A 231 -15.49 -11.03 -8.87
CA ASP A 231 -16.37 -12.21 -8.88
C ASP A 231 -17.64 -12.03 -8.03
N GLY A 232 -17.83 -10.87 -7.40
CA GLY A 232 -19.00 -10.54 -6.58
C GLY A 232 -18.89 -11.05 -5.14
N THR A 233 -17.73 -11.55 -4.71
CA THR A 233 -17.49 -11.93 -3.31
C THR A 233 -17.41 -10.67 -2.45
N ARG A 234 -18.27 -10.57 -1.43
CA ARG A 234 -18.28 -9.43 -0.51
C ARG A 234 -17.10 -9.52 0.45
N VAL A 235 -16.19 -8.55 0.39
CA VAL A 235 -15.00 -8.46 1.26
C VAL A 235 -15.18 -7.51 2.44
N ALA A 236 -16.11 -6.57 2.35
CA ALA A 236 -16.44 -5.70 3.48
C ALA A 236 -17.90 -5.23 3.46
N ASN A 237 -18.41 -4.88 4.65
CA ASN A 237 -19.79 -4.42 4.87
C ASN A 237 -19.85 -3.59 6.15
N TRP A 238 -20.16 -2.30 6.02
CA TRP A 238 -20.37 -1.39 7.15
C TRP A 238 -21.76 -0.81 7.12
N HIS A 239 -22.26 -0.47 8.30
CA HIS A 239 -23.39 0.44 8.41
C HIS A 239 -22.89 1.88 8.22
N THR A 240 -23.65 2.67 7.47
CA THR A 240 -23.43 4.10 7.29
C THR A 240 -24.62 4.78 7.96
N ASN A 241 -24.38 5.44 9.09
CA ASN A 241 -25.38 6.28 9.73
C ASN A 241 -25.53 7.63 8.99
#